data_AF-A0A920TEB9-F1
#
_entry.id   AF-A0A920TEB9-F1
#
_cell.length_a   1.000
_cell.length_b   1.000
_cell.length_c   1.000
_cell.angle_alpha   90.00
_cell.angle_beta   90.00
_cell.angle_gamma   90.00
#
_symmetry.space_group_name_H-M   'P 1'
#
loop_
_entity.id
_entity.type
_entity.pdbx_description
1 polymer ?
#
loop_
_entity_poly.entity_id
_entity_poly.type
_entity_poly.pdbx_seq_one_letter_code
_entity_poly.pdbx_strand_id
1 'polypeptide(L)'
;MYELSVKYHWVHVGEHILFVVAAVIMWWPLCSQITTIPKLIYPLQMMYLFVMSLAQIIVFGIITFASDPIYMHYVDAPRIWNISPLVDQQLGGIIMKVGSGFLFLSLLIIAFFKWANESNQDEHFESKTGIMKSK
;
A
#
# COMPACT_ATOMS: atom_id res chain seq x y z
N MET A 1 -12.54 17.08 -7.34
CA MET A 1 -13.20 15.96 -6.63
C MET A 1 -13.36 16.28 -5.15
N TYR A 2 -12.28 16.56 -4.41
CA TYR A 2 -12.32 16.94 -2.99
C TYR A 2 -13.43 17.95 -2.60
N GLU A 3 -13.47 19.14 -3.22
CA GLU A 3 -14.49 20.15 -2.94
C GLU A 3 -15.94 19.69 -3.18
N LEU A 4 -16.16 18.78 -4.14
CA LEU A 4 -17.48 18.23 -4.44
C LEU A 4 -17.89 17.20 -3.38
N SER A 5 -16.94 16.38 -2.93
CA SER A 5 -17.13 15.39 -1.87
C SER A 5 -17.54 16.03 -0.55
N VAL A 6 -16.88 17.15 -0.18
CA VAL A 6 -17.20 17.90 1.04
C VAL A 6 -18.60 18.53 0.97
N LYS A 7 -19.03 18.98 -0.21
CA LYS A 7 -20.32 19.67 -0.39
C LYS A 7 -21.50 18.71 -0.56
N TYR A 8 -21.29 17.56 -1.20
CA TYR A 8 -22.36 16.63 -1.57
C TYR A 8 -22.12 15.24 -0.98
N HIS A 9 -22.98 14.86 -0.04
CA HIS A 9 -22.87 13.58 0.66
C HIS A 9 -22.83 12.35 -0.27
N TRP A 10 -23.61 12.37 -1.36
CA TRP A 10 -23.62 11.24 -2.31
C TRP A 10 -22.30 11.12 -3.08
N VAL A 11 -21.63 12.24 -3.39
CA VAL A 11 -20.28 12.23 -4.01
C VAL A 11 -19.29 11.62 -3.04
N HIS A 12 -19.37 11.99 -1.76
CA HIS A 12 -18.53 11.44 -0.71
C HIS A 12 -18.66 9.92 -0.58
N VAL A 13 -19.90 9.41 -0.57
CA VAL A 13 -20.16 7.96 -0.53
C VAL A 13 -19.60 7.28 -1.79
N GLY A 14 -19.78 7.89 -2.96
CA GLY A 14 -19.22 7.38 -4.21
C GLY A 14 -17.69 7.28 -4.19
N GLU A 15 -17.00 8.29 -3.65
CA GLU A 15 -15.53 8.27 -3.47
C GLU A 15 -15.08 7.14 -2.54
N HIS A 16 -15.76 6.92 -1.42
CA HIS A 16 -15.44 5.81 -0.51
C HIS A 16 -15.62 4.45 -1.17
N ILE A 17 -16.72 4.24 -1.91
CA ILE A 17 -16.94 2.98 -2.64
C ILE A 17 -15.82 2.76 -3.65
N LEU A 18 -15.43 3.80 -4.40
CA LEU A 18 -14.33 3.71 -5.36
C LEU A 18 -13.01 3.33 -4.67
N PHE A 19 -12.68 3.94 -3.52
CA PHE A 19 -11.47 3.60 -2.77
C PHE A 19 -11.48 2.17 -2.25
N VAL A 20 -12.61 1.69 -1.74
CA VAL A 20 -12.74 0.30 -1.27
C VAL A 20 -12.59 -0.68 -2.42
N VAL A 21 -13.25 -0.45 -3.55
CA VAL A 21 -13.13 -1.32 -4.74
C VAL A 21 -11.70 -1.34 -5.26
N ALA A 22 -11.06 -0.18 -5.39
CA ALA A 22 -9.66 -0.08 -5.80
C ALA A 22 -8.73 -0.81 -4.82
N ALA A 23 -8.96 -0.67 -3.51
CA ALA A 23 -8.18 -1.38 -2.49
C ALA A 23 -8.34 -2.91 -2.61
N VAL A 24 -9.57 -3.40 -2.78
CA VAL A 24 -9.81 -4.85 -2.94
C VAL A 24 -9.06 -5.38 -4.17
N ILE A 25 -9.17 -4.71 -5.31
CA ILE A 25 -8.49 -5.11 -6.55
C ILE A 25 -6.96 -5.08 -6.35
N MET A 26 -6.44 -4.04 -5.71
CA MET A 26 -5.00 -3.85 -5.47
C MET A 26 -4.41 -4.91 -4.54
N TRP A 27 -5.14 -5.33 -3.50
CA TRP A 27 -4.66 -6.32 -2.52
C TRP A 27 -4.95 -7.77 -2.91
N TRP A 28 -5.85 -7.99 -3.88
CA TRP A 28 -6.22 -9.32 -4.35
C TRP A 28 -5.02 -10.21 -4.74
N PRO A 29 -4.03 -9.74 -5.52
CA PRO A 29 -2.92 -10.60 -5.96
C PRO A 29 -2.03 -11.13 -4.83
N LEU A 30 -2.06 -10.51 -3.64
CA LEU A 30 -1.32 -10.96 -2.46
C LEU A 30 -2.15 -11.87 -1.58
N CYS A 31 -3.42 -11.51 -1.38
CA CYS A 31 -4.28 -12.12 -0.37
C CYS A 31 -5.14 -13.26 -0.89
N SER A 32 -5.13 -13.54 -2.21
CA SER A 32 -6.00 -14.57 -2.76
C SER A 32 -5.73 -15.95 -2.16
N GLN A 33 -6.80 -16.58 -1.69
CA GLN A 33 -6.85 -17.96 -1.19
C GLN A 33 -7.59 -18.90 -2.17
N ILE A 34 -8.06 -18.36 -3.30
CA ILE A 34 -8.86 -19.10 -4.27
C ILE A 34 -7.92 -19.83 -5.23
N THR A 35 -8.11 -21.13 -5.40
CA THR A 35 -7.29 -21.97 -6.30
C THR A 35 -7.36 -21.53 -7.76
N THR A 36 -8.50 -21.00 -8.20
CA THR A 36 -8.72 -20.54 -9.58
C THR A 36 -8.00 -19.22 -9.91
N ILE A 37 -7.76 -18.37 -8.92
CA ILE A 37 -7.03 -17.09 -9.08
C ILE A 37 -5.99 -17.02 -7.96
N PRO A 38 -4.90 -17.80 -8.04
CA PRO A 38 -3.97 -17.93 -6.93
C PRO A 38 -3.23 -16.62 -6.64
N LYS A 39 -2.69 -16.51 -5.43
CA LYS A 39 -1.73 -15.46 -5.06
C LYS A 39 -0.52 -15.48 -6.01
N LEU A 40 0.10 -14.32 -6.23
CA LEU A 40 1.36 -14.21 -6.97
C LEU A 40 2.44 -15.10 -6.32
N ILE A 41 3.37 -15.62 -7.13
CA ILE A 41 4.57 -16.29 -6.60
C ILE A 41 5.43 -15.26 -5.84
N TYR A 42 6.17 -15.69 -4.82
CA TYR A 42 6.83 -14.73 -3.92
C TYR A 42 7.78 -13.74 -4.59
N PRO A 43 8.60 -14.11 -5.61
CA PRO A 43 9.40 -13.11 -6.32
C PRO A 43 8.57 -11.99 -6.92
N LEU A 44 7.42 -12.33 -7.54
CA LEU A 44 6.48 -11.35 -8.08
C LEU A 44 5.75 -10.58 -6.97
N GLN A 45 5.40 -11.21 -5.84
CA GLN A 45 4.85 -10.49 -4.68
C GLN A 45 5.81 -9.43 -4.17
N MET A 46 7.10 -9.76 -4.07
CA MET A 46 8.13 -8.82 -3.63
C MET A 46 8.28 -7.66 -4.60
N MET A 47 8.37 -7.94 -5.91
CA MET A 47 8.40 -6.89 -6.93
C MET A 47 7.16 -5.99 -6.87
N TYR A 48 5.98 -6.59 -6.74
CA TYR A 48 4.71 -5.87 -6.67
C TYR A 48 4.63 -4.96 -5.43
N LEU A 49 4.96 -5.47 -4.25
CA LEU A 49 5.02 -4.69 -3.01
C LEU A 49 6.01 -3.53 -3.09
N PHE A 50 7.18 -3.77 -3.70
CA PHE A 50 8.19 -2.74 -3.90
C PHE A 50 7.67 -1.62 -4.82
N VAL A 51 7.10 -1.98 -5.99
CA VAL A 51 6.56 -1.01 -6.94
C VAL A 51 5.40 -0.23 -6.34
N MET A 52 4.46 -0.89 -5.64
CA MET A 52 3.38 -0.19 -4.94
C MET A 52 3.91 0.79 -3.89
N SER A 53 4.97 0.41 -3.17
CA SER A 53 5.60 1.27 -2.17
C SER A 53 6.24 2.53 -2.78
N LEU A 54 6.73 2.45 -4.01
CA LEU A 54 7.26 3.58 -4.77
C LEU A 54 6.16 4.44 -5.40
N ALA A 55 5.11 3.83 -5.95
CA ALA A 55 4.03 4.53 -6.65
C ALA A 55 3.35 5.61 -5.76
N GLN A 56 3.18 5.32 -4.48
CA GLN A 56 2.61 6.26 -3.50
C GLN A 56 3.50 7.47 -3.18
N ILE A 57 4.80 7.45 -3.53
CA ILE A 57 5.74 8.56 -3.22
C ILE A 57 5.29 9.86 -3.88
N ILE A 58 4.74 9.80 -5.10
CA ILE A 58 4.29 10.99 -5.82
C ILE A 58 3.19 11.71 -5.01
N VAL A 59 2.18 10.96 -4.55
CA VAL A 59 1.06 11.52 -3.79
C VAL A 59 1.52 12.08 -2.45
N PHE A 60 2.31 11.31 -1.68
CA PHE A 60 2.79 11.78 -0.38
C PHE A 60 3.80 12.92 -0.48
N GLY A 61 4.63 12.92 -1.53
CA GLY A 61 5.58 13.98 -1.79
C GLY A 61 4.88 15.32 -2.02
N ILE A 62 3.80 15.33 -2.81
CA ILE A 62 2.99 16.54 -3.03
C ILE A 62 2.44 17.07 -1.71
N ILE A 63 1.92 16.21 -0.84
CA ILE A 63 1.33 16.60 0.45
C ILE A 63 2.40 17.10 1.42
N THR A 64 3.53 16.40 1.50
CA THR A 64 4.61 16.62 2.49
C THR A 64 5.46 17.84 2.15
N PHE A 65 5.69 18.12 0.87
CA PHE A 65 6.50 19.23 0.41
C PHE A 65 5.67 20.41 -0.12
N ALA A 66 4.36 20.43 0.16
CA ALA A 66 3.50 21.54 -0.19
C ALA A 66 3.98 22.84 0.47
N SER A 67 3.95 23.96 -0.25
CA SER A 67 4.25 25.29 0.30
C SER A 67 3.02 25.97 0.89
N ASP A 68 1.82 25.57 0.45
CA ASP A 68 0.54 26.09 0.89
C ASP A 68 -0.42 24.93 1.25
N PRO A 69 -1.38 25.14 2.17
CA PRO A 69 -2.39 24.13 2.48
C PRO A 69 -3.17 23.72 1.22
N ILE A 70 -3.24 22.43 0.94
CA ILE A 70 -3.94 21.89 -0.26
C ILE A 70 -5.43 21.71 0.05
N TYR A 71 -5.78 21.43 1.30
CA TYR A 71 -7.15 21.23 1.73
C TYR A 71 -7.72 22.49 2.39
N MET A 72 -8.19 23.43 1.56
CA MET A 72 -8.67 24.75 2.01
C MET A 72 -9.77 24.68 3.07
N HIS A 73 -10.67 23.69 2.98
CA HIS A 73 -11.72 23.49 3.99
C HIS A 73 -11.18 23.34 5.43
N TYR A 74 -9.96 22.82 5.61
CA TYR A 74 -9.34 22.64 6.93
C TYR A 74 -8.55 23.86 7.40
N VAL A 75 -8.38 24.88 6.56
CA VAL A 75 -7.72 26.14 6.96
C VAL A 75 -8.55 26.88 8.00
N ASP A 76 -9.87 26.88 7.82
CA ASP A 76 -10.84 27.57 8.69
C ASP A 76 -11.42 26.66 9.78
N ALA A 77 -10.99 25.40 9.85
CA ALA A 77 -11.52 24.44 10.81
C ALA A 77 -11.05 24.75 12.25
N PRO A 78 -11.88 24.48 13.28
CA PRO A 78 -11.47 24.61 14.67
C PRO A 78 -10.20 23.80 14.96
N ARG A 79 -9.16 24.47 15.49
CA ARG A 79 -7.88 23.82 15.77
C ARG A 79 -7.91 23.07 17.09
N ILE A 80 -7.49 21.81 17.04
CA ILE A 80 -7.33 20.96 18.23
C ILE A 80 -5.94 21.17 18.86
N TRP A 81 -4.93 21.45 18.02
CA TRP A 81 -3.53 21.64 18.39
C TRP A 81 -3.04 23.00 17.88
N ASN A 82 -2.06 23.62 18.56
CA ASN A 82 -1.54 24.93 18.19
C ASN A 82 -0.51 24.87 17.03
N ILE A 83 -0.88 24.20 15.93
CA ILE A 83 -0.08 24.07 14.71
C ILE A 83 -0.81 24.71 13.52
N SER A 84 -0.07 25.09 12.48
CA SER A 84 -0.68 25.63 11.27
C SER A 84 -1.31 24.51 10.43
N PRO A 85 -2.35 24.78 9.61
CA PRO A 85 -2.96 23.79 8.73
C PRO A 85 -1.95 23.18 7.75
N LEU A 86 -0.96 23.97 7.33
CA LEU A 86 0.13 23.50 6.49
C LEU A 86 0.97 22.45 7.21
N VAL A 87 1.41 22.73 8.44
CA VAL A 87 2.23 21.81 9.25
C VAL A 87 1.45 20.53 9.57
N ASP A 88 0.17 20.65 9.93
CA ASP A 88 -0.69 19.49 10.20
C ASP A 88 -0.81 18.56 8.98
N GLN A 89 -1.07 19.13 7.80
CA GLN A 89 -1.11 18.38 6.55
C GLN A 89 0.24 17.70 6.23
N GLN A 90 1.36 18.43 6.36
CA GLN A 90 2.69 17.88 6.10
C GLN A 90 3.03 16.73 7.05
N LEU A 91 2.71 16.88 8.34
CA LEU A 91 2.84 15.82 9.34
C LEU A 91 1.97 14.61 9.00
N GLY A 92 0.73 14.83 8.57
CA GLY A 92 -0.14 13.77 8.06
C GLY A 92 0.51 13.03 6.89
N GLY A 93 1.06 13.74 5.91
CA GLY A 93 1.81 13.18 4.78
C GLY A 93 2.99 12.30 5.23
N ILE A 94 3.78 12.79 6.18
CA ILE A 94 4.93 12.06 6.74
C ILE A 94 4.46 10.80 7.46
N ILE A 95 3.48 10.91 8.35
CA ILE A 95 2.94 9.78 9.12
C ILE A 95 2.40 8.70 8.18
N MET A 96 1.62 9.08 7.17
CA MET A 96 1.09 8.14 6.17
C MET A 96 2.22 7.45 5.39
N LYS A 97 3.23 8.19 4.93
CA LYS A 97 4.35 7.61 4.16
C LYS A 97 5.22 6.68 5.01
N VAL A 98 5.55 7.08 6.23
CA VAL A 98 6.37 6.29 7.15
C VAL A 98 5.61 5.05 7.60
N GLY A 99 4.35 5.19 8.00
CA GLY A 99 3.49 4.08 8.42
C GLY A 99 3.30 3.04 7.32
N SER A 100 2.99 3.49 6.09
CA SER A 100 2.92 2.59 4.93
C SER A 100 4.28 1.94 4.65
N GLY A 101 5.39 2.69 4.75
CA GLY A 101 6.75 2.15 4.61
C GLY A 101 7.01 0.95 5.51
N PHE A 102 6.63 1.02 6.79
CA PHE A 102 6.73 -0.10 7.72
C PHE A 102 5.88 -1.30 7.26
N LEU A 103 4.62 -1.07 6.89
CA LEU A 103 3.73 -2.14 6.41
C LEU A 103 4.32 -2.86 5.19
N PHE A 104 4.72 -2.11 4.16
CA PHE A 104 5.30 -2.68 2.94
C PHE A 104 6.61 -3.43 3.21
N LEU A 105 7.48 -2.88 4.06
CA LEU A 105 8.74 -3.52 4.44
C LEU A 105 8.49 -4.84 5.20
N SER A 106 7.57 -4.85 6.16
CA SER A 106 7.21 -6.07 6.89
C SER A 106 6.67 -7.16 5.96
N LEU A 107 5.79 -6.80 5.02
CA LEU A 107 5.25 -7.76 4.04
C LEU A 107 6.34 -8.30 3.09
N LEU A 108 7.28 -7.45 2.66
CA LEU A 108 8.44 -7.86 1.88
C LEU A 108 9.30 -8.87 2.63
N ILE A 109 9.61 -8.59 3.89
CA ILE A 109 10.38 -9.49 4.75
C ILE A 109 9.68 -10.84 4.90
N ILE A 110 8.36 -10.84 5.15
CA ILE A 110 7.56 -12.07 5.26
C ILE A 110 7.59 -12.86 3.94
N ALA A 111 7.38 -12.19 2.80
CA ALA A 111 7.40 -12.84 1.49
C ALA A 111 8.78 -13.45 1.18
N PHE A 112 9.85 -12.73 1.52
CA PHE A 112 11.23 -13.20 1.35
C PHE A 112 11.51 -14.48 2.17
N PHE A 113 11.17 -14.48 3.46
CA PHE A 113 11.40 -15.66 4.30
C PHE A 113 10.54 -16.86 3.88
N LYS A 114 9.31 -16.64 3.44
CA LYS A 114 8.48 -17.72 2.88
C LYS A 114 9.08 -18.30 1.61
N TRP A 115 9.57 -17.43 0.72
CA TRP A 115 10.26 -17.84 -0.49
C TRP A 115 11.52 -18.65 -0.21
N ALA A 116 12.37 -18.17 0.69
CA ALA A 116 13.62 -18.85 1.07
C ALA A 116 13.36 -20.23 1.71
N ASN A 117 12.29 -20.35 2.49
CA ASN A 117 11.92 -21.64 3.09
C ASN A 117 11.37 -22.63 2.06
N GLU A 118 10.61 -22.19 1.06
CA GLU A 118 10.11 -23.06 -0.02
C GLU A 118 11.27 -23.53 -0.92
N SER A 119 12.20 -22.65 -1.29
CA SER A 119 13.36 -23.04 -2.11
C SER A 119 14.27 -24.06 -1.44
N ASN A 120 14.50 -23.92 -0.12
CA ASN A 120 15.32 -24.87 0.64
C ASN A 120 14.66 -26.27 0.72
N GLN A 121 13.33 -26.34 0.76
CA GLN A 121 12.61 -27.62 0.79
C GLN A 121 12.67 -28.33 -0.56
N ASP A 122 12.52 -27.58 -1.66
CA ASP A 122 12.62 -28.12 -3.01
C ASP A 122 14.02 -28.70 -3.28
N GLU A 123 15.08 -27.96 -2.94
CA GLU A 123 16.48 -28.44 -3.08
C GLU A 123 16.75 -29.72 -2.28
N HIS A 124 16.23 -29.80 -1.04
CA HIS A 124 16.39 -31.00 -0.20
C HIS A 124 15.61 -32.21 -0.75
N PHE A 125 14.44 -31.98 -1.34
CA PHE A 125 13.65 -33.04 -1.96
C PHE A 125 14.32 -33.58 -3.23
N GLU A 126 14.83 -32.70 -4.09
CA GLU A 126 15.57 -33.09 -5.31
C GLU A 126 16.84 -33.88 -4.97
N SER A 127 17.60 -33.43 -3.96
CA SER A 127 18.79 -34.12 -3.44
C SER A 127 18.48 -35.55 -2.95
N LYS A 128 17.35 -35.75 -2.27
CA LYS A 128 16.94 -37.07 -1.75
C LYS A 128 16.38 -38.03 -2.80
N THR A 129 15.72 -37.52 -3.83
CA THR A 129 14.99 -38.36 -4.80
C THR A 129 15.74 -38.52 -6.11
N GLY A 130 16.76 -37.70 -6.40
CA GLY A 130 17.49 -37.71 -7.67
C GLY A 130 16.64 -37.28 -8.88
N ILE A 131 15.40 -36.81 -8.65
CA ILE A 131 14.49 -36.34 -9.67
C ILE A 131 14.69 -34.83 -9.81
N MET A 132 15.41 -34.40 -10.84
CA MET A 132 15.41 -32.97 -11.22
C MET A 132 14.03 -32.62 -11.80
N LYS A 133 13.28 -31.73 -11.14
CA LYS A 133 12.07 -31.18 -11.75
C LYS A 133 12.49 -30.23 -12.86
N SER A 134 12.17 -30.57 -14.11
CA SER A 134 12.29 -29.62 -15.22
C SER A 134 11.33 -28.46 -14.96
N LYS A 135 11.88 -27.27 -14.70
CA LYS A 135 11.14 -26.01 -14.48
C LYS A 135 10.15 -25.71 -15.59
#